data_AF-A0A5C9A505-F1
#
_entry.id   AF-A0A5C9A505-F1
#
_cell.length_a   1.000
_cell.length_b   1.000
_cell.length_c   1.000
_cell.angle_alpha   90.00
_cell.angle_beta   90.00
_cell.angle_gamma   90.00
#
_symmetry.space_group_name_H-M   'P 1'
#
loop_
_entity.id
_entity.type
_entity.pdbx_description
1 polymer ?
#
loop_
_entity_poly.entity_id
_entity_poly.type
_entity_poly.pdbx_seq_one_letter_code
_entity_poly.pdbx_strand_id
1 'polypeptide(L)'
;MKKVMSMVVVVGLGIGSANVFADRGDSENLAACTGSVEQVLGQDVRTRLYGIQHRRQGDRLRLRVFPAEGESQTLSCWVDDEGGVSLQTADGIALRAEPASDSQRVTLSE
;
A
#
# COMPACT_ATOMS: atom_id res chain seq x y z
N MET A 1 -41.36 56.36 -12.96
CA MET A 1 -40.56 56.23 -11.73
C MET A 1 -39.85 54.88 -11.75
N LYS A 2 -38.62 54.83 -11.21
CA LYS A 2 -37.51 53.94 -11.62
C LYS A 2 -37.71 52.45 -11.27
N LYS A 3 -37.43 51.57 -12.25
CA LYS A 3 -37.19 50.13 -12.06
C LYS A 3 -35.96 49.94 -11.16
N VAL A 4 -36.10 49.25 -10.05
CA VAL A 4 -34.97 48.75 -9.26
C VAL A 4 -34.90 47.23 -9.40
N MET A 5 -33.80 46.82 -9.99
CA MET A 5 -33.41 45.47 -10.34
C MET A 5 -32.79 44.85 -9.08
N SER A 6 -33.50 43.97 -8.39
CA SER A 6 -32.93 43.20 -7.26
C SER A 6 -32.14 42.02 -7.80
N MET A 7 -30.83 42.20 -7.84
CA MET A 7 -29.82 41.19 -8.12
C MET A 7 -29.63 40.33 -6.85
N VAL A 8 -30.19 39.12 -6.85
CA VAL A 8 -29.92 38.13 -5.81
C VAL A 8 -28.63 37.40 -6.18
N VAL A 9 -27.56 37.67 -5.43
CA VAL A 9 -26.26 37.01 -5.54
C VAL A 9 -26.40 35.57 -5.07
N VAL A 10 -26.25 34.62 -6.00
CA VAL A 10 -26.09 33.21 -5.68
C VAL A 10 -24.69 33.05 -5.07
N VAL A 11 -24.63 32.93 -3.74
CA VAL A 11 -23.42 32.48 -3.04
C VAL A 11 -23.25 31.00 -3.37
N GLY A 12 -22.50 30.73 -4.43
CA GLY A 12 -22.00 29.40 -4.73
C GLY A 12 -21.09 28.98 -3.58
N LEU A 13 -21.55 28.02 -2.78
CA LEU A 13 -20.69 27.27 -1.87
C LEU A 13 -19.59 26.64 -2.72
N GLY A 14 -18.42 27.26 -2.69
CA GLY A 14 -17.21 26.76 -3.29
C GLY A 14 -16.99 25.34 -2.79
N ILE A 15 -17.00 24.40 -3.72
CA ILE A 15 -16.56 23.04 -3.52
C ILE A 15 -15.08 23.18 -3.19
N GLY A 16 -14.76 23.20 -1.89
CA GLY A 16 -13.39 23.13 -1.43
C GLY A 16 -12.81 21.86 -2.02
N SER A 17 -11.93 22.02 -3.00
CA SER A 17 -11.10 20.94 -3.49
C SER A 17 -10.23 20.54 -2.31
N ALA A 18 -10.68 19.54 -1.55
CA ALA A 18 -9.83 18.82 -0.64
C ALA A 18 -8.78 18.16 -1.52
N ASN A 19 -7.65 18.85 -1.70
CA ASN A 19 -6.44 18.23 -2.18
C ASN A 19 -6.13 17.15 -1.15
N VAL A 20 -6.46 15.91 -1.49
CA VAL A 20 -5.98 14.73 -0.78
C VAL A 20 -4.47 14.71 -1.06
N PHE A 21 -3.72 15.46 -0.26
CA PHE A 21 -2.29 15.24 -0.13
C PHE A 21 -2.19 13.83 0.46
N ALA A 22 -1.92 12.85 -0.40
CA ALA A 22 -1.42 11.57 0.07
C ALA A 22 -0.24 11.90 0.99
N ASP A 23 -0.33 11.49 2.25
CA ASP A 23 0.68 11.83 3.23
C ASP A 23 2.03 11.31 2.72
N ARG A 24 3.12 12.06 2.93
CA ARG A 24 4.43 11.63 2.41
C ARG A 24 4.79 10.24 2.96
N GLY A 25 4.39 9.97 4.19
CA GLY A 25 4.55 8.66 4.84
C GLY A 25 3.78 7.53 4.15
N ASP A 26 2.61 7.79 3.58
CA ASP A 26 1.83 6.78 2.84
C ASP A 26 2.61 6.26 1.63
N SER A 27 3.29 7.17 0.92
CA SER A 27 4.08 6.82 -0.26
C SER A 27 5.31 6.00 0.10
N GLU A 28 5.95 6.33 1.23
CA GLU A 28 7.12 5.60 1.76
C GLU A 28 6.69 4.20 2.23
N ASN A 29 5.59 4.10 2.98
CA ASN A 29 5.04 2.83 3.45
C ASN A 29 4.59 1.94 2.28
N LEU A 30 4.00 2.52 1.24
CA LEU A 30 3.62 1.77 0.03
C LEU A 30 4.84 1.23 -0.73
N ALA A 31 5.91 2.02 -0.84
CA ALA A 31 7.15 1.59 -1.47
C ALA A 31 7.79 0.43 -0.69
N ALA A 32 7.84 0.53 0.65
CA ALA A 32 8.34 -0.52 1.52
C ALA A 32 7.53 -1.82 1.36
N CYS A 33 6.20 -1.73 1.39
CA CYS A 33 5.33 -2.88 1.20
C CYS A 33 5.47 -3.52 -0.18
N THR A 34 5.58 -2.71 -1.25
CA THR A 34 5.78 -3.24 -2.61
C THR A 34 7.10 -3.99 -2.72
N GLY A 35 8.19 -3.44 -2.18
CA GLY A 35 9.49 -4.10 -2.16
C GLY A 35 9.47 -5.44 -1.39
N SER A 36 8.78 -5.50 -0.24
CA SER A 36 8.60 -6.77 0.47
C SER A 36 7.76 -7.78 -0.31
N VAL A 37 6.74 -7.33 -1.06
CA VAL A 37 5.92 -8.23 -1.89
C VAL A 37 6.75 -8.82 -3.02
N GLU A 38 7.58 -8.00 -3.68
CA GLU A 38 8.51 -8.46 -4.71
C GLU A 38 9.55 -9.44 -4.15
N GLN A 39 10.02 -9.23 -2.93
CA GLN A 39 10.97 -10.13 -2.28
C GLN A 39 10.38 -11.50 -1.97
N VAL A 40 9.08 -11.56 -1.62
CA VAL A 40 8.39 -12.81 -1.27
C VAL A 40 7.88 -13.55 -2.51
N LEU A 41 7.27 -12.81 -3.46
CA LEU A 41 6.53 -13.39 -4.57
C LEU A 41 7.26 -13.30 -5.92
N GLY A 42 8.43 -12.64 -5.96
CA GLY A 42 9.21 -12.41 -7.18
C GLY A 42 8.96 -11.04 -7.81
N GLN A 43 9.81 -10.66 -8.77
CA GLN A 43 9.77 -9.33 -9.40
C GLN A 43 8.64 -9.16 -10.43
N ASP A 44 8.04 -10.25 -10.91
CA ASP A 44 6.94 -10.25 -11.87
C ASP A 44 5.57 -10.20 -11.17
N VAL A 45 5.41 -9.24 -10.24
CA VAL A 45 4.16 -9.02 -9.49
C VAL A 45 3.70 -7.59 -9.64
N ARG A 46 2.41 -7.39 -9.94
CA ARG A 46 1.80 -6.06 -9.93
C ARG A 46 1.02 -5.88 -8.64
N THR A 47 1.29 -4.80 -7.91
CA THR A 47 0.58 -4.47 -6.68
C THR A 47 -0.38 -3.31 -6.92
N ARG A 48 -1.53 -3.35 -6.25
CA ARG A 48 -2.50 -2.26 -6.22
C ARG A 48 -2.91 -1.98 -4.78
N LEU A 49 -2.76 -0.73 -4.35
CA LEU A 49 -3.23 -0.29 -3.04
C LEU A 49 -4.75 -0.19 -3.03
N TYR A 50 -5.38 -0.79 -2.03
CA TYR A 50 -6.83 -0.74 -1.78
C TYR A 50 -7.20 0.16 -0.61
N GLY A 51 -6.27 0.37 0.32
CA GLY A 51 -6.49 1.27 1.44
C GLY A 51 -5.39 1.19 2.47
N ILE A 52 -5.30 2.25 3.27
CA ILE A 52 -4.36 2.40 4.38
C ILE A 52 -5.18 2.57 5.65
N GLN A 53 -4.80 1.88 6.72
CA GLN A 53 -5.35 2.05 8.05
C GLN A 53 -4.24 2.45 9.00
N HIS A 54 -4.26 3.71 9.43
CA HIS A 54 -3.33 4.21 10.44
C HIS A 54 -3.69 3.67 11.83
N ARG A 55 -2.72 3.11 12.54
CA ARG A 55 -2.86 2.65 13.93
C ARG A 55 -1.75 3.26 14.78
N ARG A 56 -1.91 3.17 16.10
CA ARG A 56 -0.89 3.68 17.04
C ARG A 56 0.43 2.90 17.00
N GLN A 57 0.41 1.68 16.47
CA GLN A 57 1.57 0.78 16.39
C GLN A 57 2.07 0.67 14.93
N GLY A 58 1.72 1.63 14.08
CA GLY A 58 2.06 1.62 12.66
C GLY A 58 0.85 1.53 11.74
N ASP A 59 1.14 1.45 10.44
CA ASP A 59 0.16 1.50 9.36
C ASP A 59 -0.11 0.11 8.78
N ARG A 60 -1.38 -0.16 8.51
CA ARG A 60 -1.79 -1.35 7.78
C ARG A 60 -2.22 -0.99 6.36
N LEU A 61 -1.45 -1.44 5.38
CA LEU A 61 -1.76 -1.29 3.96
C LEU A 61 -2.43 -2.56 3.44
N ARG A 62 -3.55 -2.41 2.74
CA ARG A 62 -4.25 -3.51 2.08
C ARG A 62 -3.91 -3.48 0.60
N LEU A 63 -3.26 -4.52 0.12
CA LEU A 63 -2.76 -4.63 -1.25
C LEU A 63 -3.47 -5.76 -1.98
N ARG A 64 -3.83 -5.55 -3.24
CA ARG A 64 -4.15 -6.63 -4.18
C ARG A 64 -2.91 -6.90 -5.01
N VAL A 65 -2.47 -8.14 -5.03
CA VAL A 65 -1.30 -8.58 -5.78
C VAL A 65 -1.76 -9.43 -6.94
N PHE A 66 -1.19 -9.16 -8.11
CA PHE A 66 -1.40 -9.88 -9.35
C PHE A 66 -0.05 -10.48 -9.77
N PRO A 67 0.22 -11.73 -9.38
CA PRO A 67 1.41 -12.43 -9.85
C PRO A 67 1.31 -12.73 -11.34
N ALA A 68 2.45 -12.91 -12.02
CA ALA A 68 2.48 -13.32 -13.42
C ALA A 68 1.85 -14.71 -13.64
N GLU A 69 1.98 -15.59 -12.66
CA GLU A 69 1.39 -16.92 -12.65
C GLU A 69 0.51 -17.10 -11.40
N GLY A 70 -0.68 -17.67 -11.59
CA GLY A 70 -1.62 -17.95 -10.51
C GLY A 70 -2.71 -16.88 -10.32
N GLU A 71 -3.44 -17.00 -9.22
CA GLU A 71 -4.58 -16.14 -8.92
C GLU A 71 -4.15 -14.86 -8.19
N SER A 72 -4.86 -13.76 -8.45
CA SER A 72 -4.67 -12.54 -7.69
C SER A 72 -5.10 -12.73 -6.24
N GLN A 73 -4.29 -12.24 -5.30
CA GLN A 73 -4.55 -12.39 -3.86
C GLN A 73 -4.50 -11.06 -3.13
N THR A 74 -5.17 -10.99 -2.00
CA THR A 74 -5.15 -9.80 -1.13
C THR A 74 -4.15 -10.02 -0.01
N LEU A 75 -3.23 -9.08 0.16
CA LEU A 75 -2.27 -9.04 1.25
C LEU A 75 -2.55 -7.87 2.19
N SER A 76 -2.23 -8.09 3.46
CA SER A 76 -2.09 -7.05 4.47
C SER A 76 -0.60 -6.85 4.73
N CYS A 77 -0.12 -5.64 4.48
CA CYS A 77 1.19 -5.20 4.87
C CYS A 77 1.07 -4.36 6.14
N TRP A 78 1.85 -4.68 7.15
CA TRP A 78 2.00 -3.89 8.36
C TRP A 78 3.36 -3.22 8.34
N VAL A 79 3.37 -1.90 8.51
CA VAL A 79 4.58 -1.10 8.68
C VAL A 79 4.55 -0.53 10.08
N ASP A 80 5.46 -0.96 10.95
CA ASP A 80 5.55 -0.43 12.32
C ASP A 80 6.23 0.96 12.35
N ASP A 81 6.23 1.62 13.51
CA ASP A 81 6.83 2.95 13.68
C ASP A 81 8.37 2.95 13.57
N GLU A 82 9.02 1.79 13.69
CA GLU A 82 10.44 1.60 13.46
C GLU A 82 10.76 1.33 11.97
N GLY A 83 9.73 1.23 11.12
CA GLY A 83 9.85 0.94 9.69
C GLY A 83 9.94 -0.54 9.35
N GLY A 84 9.73 -1.44 10.32
CA GLY A 84 9.64 -2.87 10.11
C GLY A 84 8.41 -3.25 9.30
N VAL A 85 8.59 -4.14 8.31
CA VAL A 85 7.52 -4.56 7.40
C VAL A 85 7.17 -6.03 7.63
N SER A 86 5.87 -6.30 7.78
CA SER A 86 5.33 -7.65 7.89
C SER A 86 4.20 -7.86 6.90
N LEU A 87 4.30 -8.92 6.09
CA LEU A 87 3.29 -9.28 5.10
C LEU A 87 2.44 -10.45 5.61
N GLN A 88 1.15 -10.37 5.34
CA GLN A 88 0.19 -11.40 5.71
C GLN A 88 -0.86 -11.59 4.62
N THR A 89 -1.25 -12.83 4.34
CA THR A 89 -2.38 -13.13 3.45
C THR A 89 -3.70 -12.71 4.08
N ALA A 90 -4.78 -12.69 3.29
CA ALA A 90 -6.13 -12.43 3.81
C ALA A 90 -6.55 -13.44 4.89
N ASP A 91 -6.02 -14.67 4.84
CA ASP A 91 -6.30 -15.76 5.78
C ASP A 91 -5.46 -15.70 7.07
N GLY A 92 -4.61 -14.67 7.22
CA GLY A 92 -3.79 -14.49 8.40
C GLY A 92 -2.42 -15.18 8.34
N ILE A 93 -2.04 -15.77 7.20
CA ILE A 93 -0.75 -16.46 7.04
C ILE A 93 0.35 -15.42 6.83
N ALA A 94 1.33 -15.39 7.74
CA ALA A 94 2.48 -14.51 7.61
C ALA A 94 3.35 -14.97 6.44
N LEU A 95 3.65 -14.03 5.53
CA LEU A 95 4.56 -14.21 4.43
C LEU A 95 5.95 -13.74 4.88
N ARG A 96 6.94 -14.59 4.71
CA ARG A 96 8.34 -14.27 5.00
C ARG A 96 9.12 -14.43 3.72
N ALA A 97 9.96 -13.44 3.41
CA ALA A 97 11.00 -13.65 2.44
C ALA A 97 11.94 -14.70 3.03
N GLU A 98 12.16 -15.81 2.33
CA GLU A 98 13.29 -16.66 2.70
C GLU A 98 14.56 -15.81 2.54
N PRO A 99 15.47 -15.78 3.53
CA PRO A 99 16.76 -15.15 3.32
C PRO A 99 17.38 -15.84 2.10
N ALA A 100 17.80 -15.06 1.11
CA ALA A 100 18.50 -15.58 -0.05
C ALA A 100 19.63 -16.48 0.46
N SER A 101 19.45 -17.79 0.36
CA SER A 101 20.37 -18.78 0.89
C SER A 101 21.60 -18.74 0.00
N ASP A 102 22.55 -17.90 0.36
CA ASP A 102 23.86 -17.88 -0.25
C ASP A 102 24.56 -19.19 0.14
N SER A 103 24.61 -20.11 -0.83
CA SER A 103 25.62 -21.16 -0.89
C SER A 103 25.58 -22.28 0.18
N GLN A 104 24.60 -23.20 0.10
CA GLN A 104 24.85 -24.56 0.60
C GLN A 104 25.69 -25.33 -0.43
N ARG A 105 27.02 -25.14 -0.39
CA ARG A 105 27.97 -26.01 -1.09
C ARG A 105 27.86 -27.42 -0.50
N VAL A 106 27.13 -28.31 -1.17
CA VAL A 106 27.17 -29.74 -0.91
C VAL A 106 28.45 -30.29 -1.54
N THR A 107 29.51 -30.43 -0.74
CA THR A 107 30.67 -31.23 -1.14
C THR A 107 30.29 -32.69 -0.94
N LEU A 108 29.98 -33.40 -2.03
CA LEU A 108 29.99 -34.86 -2.05
C LEU A 108 31.46 -35.29 -1.97
N SER A 109 31.88 -35.79 -0.82
CA SER A 109 33.11 -36.56 -0.72
C SER A 109 32.83 -37.97 -1.23
N GLU A 110 33.60 -38.37 -2.25
CA GLU A 110 33.65 -39.75 -2.78
C GLU A 110 34.16 -40.76 -1.74
#